data_AF-A0A5E7B535-F1
#
_entry.id   AF-A0A5E7B535-F1
#
_cell.length_a   1.000
_cell.length_b   1.000
_cell.length_c   1.000
_cell.angle_alpha   90.00
_cell.angle_beta   90.00
_cell.angle_gamma   90.00
#
_symmetry.space_group_name_H-M   'P 1'
#
loop_
_entity.id
_entity.type
_entity.pdbx_description
1 polymer ?
#
loop_
_entity_poly.entity_id
_entity_poly.type
_entity_poly.pdbx_seq_one_letter_code
_entity_poly.pdbx_strand_id
1 'polypeptide(L)'
;MILRLIMQGALAAGLPAQTDVSVVLVPLDWFAMLRGKLIDDKGLLLGLDDELTMVDEAHVWIQEKVKALLEPIKLTPPVKVVCEEKLVELLLHAHDTQTQVLEGLFQETAKLSSELTVAVIHWAGASVYSLLLEALDQEVTPALIRYFQRVSQHAEIVLTLRLSNSALRLFLLNPTWLGVDQYPESGSEPTLAQLYLLERFSHWFHSQRQSEDTLLSYFSVANPIEPKLKNKALRQIATETANSALARLLEWPEEEIAVLTVTLPAKRACSMAQVDWVRRCQATCQASGLSAKPLLQATGLDDQSILDAWKAVGDAVMATSPAADSFRAND
;
A
#
# COMPACT_ATOMS: atom_id res chain seq x y z
N MET A 1 9.55 7.81 31.04
CA MET A 1 10.18 6.47 31.03
C MET A 1 11.10 6.31 29.81
N ILE A 2 10.59 6.58 28.59
CA ILE A 2 11.34 6.54 27.32
C ILE A 2 12.58 7.46 27.32
N LEU A 3 12.42 8.71 27.77
CA LEU A 3 13.53 9.67 27.93
C LEU A 3 14.68 9.17 28.83
N ARG A 4 14.34 8.41 29.89
CA ARG A 4 15.34 7.80 30.79
C ARG A 4 16.04 6.61 30.14
N LEU A 5 15.34 5.82 29.33
CA LEU A 5 15.92 4.72 28.57
C LEU A 5 16.90 5.22 27.52
N ILE A 6 16.56 6.31 26.79
CA ILE A 6 17.45 6.94 25.82
C ILE A 6 18.67 7.59 26.51
N MET A 7 18.47 8.29 27.64
CA MET A 7 19.58 8.86 28.41
C MET A 7 20.50 7.79 29.03
N GLN A 8 19.94 6.70 29.56
CA GLN A 8 20.73 5.57 30.08
C GLN A 8 21.47 4.83 28.96
N GLY A 9 20.83 4.67 27.79
CA GLY A 9 21.44 4.07 26.60
C GLY A 9 22.60 4.91 26.05
N ALA A 10 22.47 6.24 25.98
CA ALA A 10 23.55 7.13 25.54
C ALA A 10 24.77 7.11 26.48
N LEU A 11 24.54 7.02 27.80
CA LEU A 11 25.61 6.86 28.81
C LEU A 11 26.26 5.47 28.75
N ALA A 12 25.47 4.41 28.49
CA ALA A 12 25.97 3.04 28.36
C ALA A 12 26.70 2.80 27.02
N ALA A 13 26.35 3.54 25.97
CA ALA A 13 26.97 3.44 24.65
C ALA A 13 28.42 3.97 24.64
N GLY A 14 28.90 4.65 25.69
CA GLY A 14 30.28 5.15 25.74
C GLY A 14 30.56 6.21 24.67
N LEU A 15 29.59 7.10 24.44
CA LEU A 15 29.76 8.27 23.57
C LEU A 15 30.76 9.25 24.21
N PRO A 16 31.58 9.97 23.41
CA PRO A 16 32.57 10.87 23.96
C PRO A 16 31.89 12.05 24.67
N ALA A 17 32.38 12.38 25.86
CA ALA A 17 31.83 13.47 26.66
C ALA A 17 32.32 14.86 26.22
N GLN A 18 33.32 14.93 25.34
CA GLN A 18 33.97 16.17 24.92
C GLN A 18 34.43 16.09 23.45
N THR A 19 34.58 17.25 22.79
CA THR A 19 35.19 17.35 21.45
C THR A 19 36.68 16.98 21.48
N ASP A 20 37.20 16.28 20.48
CA ASP A 20 38.61 15.80 20.44
C ASP A 20 39.53 16.60 19.50
N VAL A 21 38.99 17.42 18.59
CA VAL A 21 39.79 18.20 17.62
C VAL A 21 40.12 19.63 18.10
N SER A 22 39.49 20.11 19.18
CA SER A 22 39.62 21.51 19.62
C SER A 22 40.64 21.68 20.75
N VAL A 23 41.42 22.77 20.70
CA VAL A 23 42.36 23.19 21.77
C VAL A 23 41.63 23.44 23.10
N VAL A 24 40.33 23.75 23.02
CA VAL A 24 39.40 23.82 24.16
C VAL A 24 38.41 22.66 24.04
N LEU A 25 38.43 21.76 25.01
CA LEU A 25 37.51 20.63 25.11
C LEU A 25 36.13 21.17 25.50
N VAL A 26 35.16 21.09 24.60
CA VAL A 26 33.77 21.49 24.87
C VAL A 26 32.97 20.25 25.30
N PRO A 27 32.25 20.28 26.44
CA PRO A 27 31.39 19.18 26.84
C PRO A 27 30.27 18.97 25.82
N LEU A 28 30.04 17.72 25.43
CA LEU A 28 28.98 17.30 24.51
C LEU A 28 27.78 16.81 25.32
N ASP A 29 26.68 17.55 25.27
CA ASP A 29 25.39 17.08 25.75
C ASP A 29 24.63 16.45 24.58
N TRP A 30 24.84 15.15 24.38
CA TRP A 30 24.20 14.38 23.32
C TRP A 30 22.68 14.48 23.34
N PHE A 31 22.07 14.57 24.53
CA PHE A 31 20.63 14.68 24.63
C PHE A 31 20.14 16.04 24.13
N ALA A 32 20.80 17.13 24.52
CA ALA A 32 20.50 18.47 24.00
C ALA A 32 20.73 18.57 22.47
N MET A 33 21.66 17.78 21.92
CA MET A 33 21.97 17.77 20.49
C MET A 33 20.98 16.93 19.66
N LEU A 34 20.47 15.83 20.23
CA LEU A 34 19.42 15.00 19.61
C LEU A 34 18.06 15.68 19.68
N ARG A 35 17.79 16.43 20.77
CA ARG A 35 16.54 17.15 20.98
C ARG A 35 16.29 18.17 19.86
N GLY A 36 15.06 18.17 19.35
CA GLY A 36 14.60 19.07 18.28
C GLY A 36 15.08 18.69 16.88
N LYS A 37 15.91 17.65 16.74
CA LYS A 37 16.39 17.14 15.44
C LYS A 37 16.00 15.69 15.19
N LEU A 38 16.18 14.84 16.19
CA LEU A 38 15.93 13.40 16.15
C LEU A 38 14.94 12.96 17.21
N ILE A 39 14.86 13.66 18.35
CA ILE A 39 13.88 13.38 19.41
C ILE A 39 13.15 14.65 19.82
N ASP A 40 11.90 14.51 20.25
CA ASP A 40 11.11 15.61 20.81
C ASP A 40 11.42 15.85 22.31
N ASP A 41 10.73 16.82 22.91
CA ASP A 41 10.90 17.15 24.34
C ASP A 41 10.40 16.04 25.28
N LYS A 42 9.49 15.18 24.81
CA LYS A 42 8.94 14.02 25.52
C LYS A 42 9.74 12.74 25.29
N GLY A 43 10.76 12.77 24.42
CA GLY A 43 11.69 11.68 24.12
C GLY A 43 11.19 10.71 23.04
N LEU A 44 10.18 11.11 22.27
CA LEU A 44 9.71 10.39 21.09
C LEU A 44 10.64 10.65 19.91
N LEU A 45 10.77 9.66 19.03
CA LEU A 45 11.59 9.77 17.84
C LEU A 45 10.86 10.55 16.75
N LEU A 46 11.52 11.59 16.21
CA LEU A 46 11.01 12.41 15.11
C LEU A 46 11.19 11.66 13.78
N GLY A 47 10.11 11.46 13.03
CA GLY A 47 10.09 10.61 11.83
C GLY A 47 9.20 9.37 11.96
N LEU A 48 8.70 9.07 13.17
CA LEU A 48 7.62 8.08 13.37
C LEU A 48 6.26 8.55 12.80
N ASP A 49 6.23 9.77 12.27
CA ASP A 49 5.16 10.43 11.52
C ASP A 49 5.47 10.61 10.03
N ASP A 50 6.62 10.12 9.56
CA ASP A 50 6.98 10.17 8.14
C ASP A 50 5.95 9.40 7.28
N GLU A 51 5.85 9.74 6.00
CA GLU A 51 4.90 9.12 5.08
C GLU A 51 5.10 7.59 5.01
N LEU A 52 3.99 6.86 4.88
CA LEU A 52 4.04 5.41 4.70
C LEU A 52 4.86 5.08 3.44
N THR A 53 5.64 4.01 3.50
CA THR A 53 6.42 3.48 2.37
C THR A 53 6.05 2.02 2.11
N MET A 54 6.49 1.44 0.99
CA MET A 54 6.26 0.00 0.72
C MET A 54 6.98 -0.88 1.72
N VAL A 55 8.20 -0.50 2.11
CA VAL A 55 9.03 -1.18 3.11
C VAL A 55 9.55 -0.12 4.07
N ASP A 56 9.46 -0.39 5.37
CA ASP A 56 10.03 0.50 6.37
C ASP A 56 11.56 0.44 6.31
N GLU A 57 12.18 1.57 5.98
CA GLU A 57 13.63 1.74 5.87
C GLU A 57 14.18 2.61 6.99
N ALA A 58 13.70 2.38 8.24
CA ALA A 58 14.17 3.01 9.47
C ALA A 58 15.68 3.29 9.53
N HIS A 59 16.48 2.28 9.19
CA HIS A 59 17.94 2.39 9.20
C HIS A 59 18.47 3.49 8.28
N VAL A 60 17.91 3.63 7.08
CA VAL A 60 18.40 4.57 6.06
C VAL A 60 18.17 6.01 6.51
N TRP A 61 16.93 6.36 6.85
CA TRP A 61 16.62 7.74 7.22
C TRP A 61 17.20 8.13 8.59
N ILE A 62 17.30 7.18 9.55
CA ILE A 62 17.98 7.44 10.83
C ILE A 62 19.46 7.71 10.57
N GLN A 63 20.12 6.88 9.75
CA GLN A 63 21.53 7.07 9.43
C GLN A 63 21.79 8.42 8.75
N GLU A 64 20.96 8.82 7.79
CA GLU A 64 21.08 10.12 7.12
C GLU A 64 20.92 11.30 8.11
N LYS A 65 19.90 11.26 8.98
CA LYS A 65 19.69 12.28 10.01
C LYS A 65 20.85 12.33 11.02
N VAL A 66 21.41 11.18 11.42
CA VAL A 66 22.58 11.10 12.30
C VAL A 66 23.84 11.66 11.63
N LYS A 67 24.10 11.33 10.36
CA LYS A 67 25.24 11.91 9.60
C LYS A 67 25.13 13.43 9.54
N ALA A 68 23.96 13.96 9.19
CA ALA A 68 23.71 15.39 9.16
C ALA A 68 23.90 16.05 10.55
N LEU A 69 23.62 15.35 11.64
CA LEU A 69 23.89 15.82 13.01
C LEU A 69 25.40 15.87 13.31
N LEU A 70 26.16 14.88 12.86
CA LEU A 70 27.59 14.72 13.17
C LEU A 70 28.51 15.60 12.29
N GLU A 71 28.08 15.98 11.09
CA GLU A 71 28.80 16.89 10.18
C GLU A 71 29.35 18.15 10.88
N PRO A 72 28.52 19.00 11.54
CA PRO A 72 28.99 20.23 12.17
C PRO A 72 29.83 20.01 13.44
N ILE A 73 29.89 18.79 14.00
CA ILE A 73 30.61 18.52 15.25
C ILE A 73 32.10 18.36 14.95
N LYS A 74 32.94 19.04 15.74
CA LYS A 74 34.41 18.95 15.66
C LYS A 74 34.93 17.67 16.33
N LEU A 75 34.65 16.54 15.69
CA LEU A 75 35.16 15.22 16.06
C LEU A 75 36.15 14.70 15.00
N THR A 76 37.15 13.92 15.41
CA THR A 76 38.04 13.25 14.44
C THR A 76 37.23 12.27 13.58
N PRO A 77 37.61 12.06 12.30
CA PRO A 77 36.91 11.11 11.42
C PRO A 77 36.66 9.71 12.02
N PRO A 78 37.63 9.04 12.67
CA PRO A 78 37.37 7.72 13.27
C PRO A 78 36.37 7.79 14.43
N VAL A 79 36.36 8.86 15.23
CA VAL A 79 35.40 9.03 16.32
C VAL A 79 34.00 9.33 15.79
N LYS A 80 33.88 10.07 14.69
CA LYS A 80 32.59 10.30 14.03
C LYS A 80 31.93 9.00 13.58
N VAL A 81 32.68 8.09 12.95
CA VAL A 81 32.16 6.80 12.49
C VAL A 81 31.64 5.96 13.67
N VAL A 82 32.42 5.87 14.76
CA VAL A 82 32.00 5.13 15.96
C VAL A 82 30.78 5.76 16.63
N CYS A 83 30.69 7.10 16.65
CA CYS A 83 29.51 7.79 17.17
C CYS A 83 28.29 7.55 16.29
N GLU A 84 28.45 7.57 14.96
CA GLU A 84 27.39 7.29 14.01
C GLU A 84 26.79 5.91 14.26
N GLU A 85 27.62 4.86 14.27
CA GLU A 85 27.17 3.47 14.47
C GLU A 85 26.37 3.33 15.78
N LYS A 86 26.89 3.87 16.88
CA LYS A 86 26.25 3.78 18.20
C LYS A 86 24.96 4.57 18.30
N LEU A 87 24.91 5.76 17.69
CA LEU A 87 23.70 6.58 17.68
C LEU A 87 22.62 5.95 16.80
N VAL A 88 22.98 5.39 15.65
CA VAL A 88 22.06 4.67 14.78
C VAL A 88 21.50 3.44 15.50
N GLU A 89 22.34 2.63 16.17
CA GLU A 89 21.89 1.48 16.95
C GLU A 89 20.92 1.88 18.07
N LEU A 90 21.25 2.92 18.84
CA LEU A 90 20.39 3.43 19.90
C LEU A 90 19.03 3.91 19.39
N LEU A 91 19.03 4.66 18.28
CA LEU A 91 17.81 5.24 17.70
C LEU A 91 16.95 4.18 17.02
N LEU A 92 17.56 3.17 16.39
CA LEU A 92 16.84 2.00 15.88
C LEU A 92 16.17 1.22 17.02
N HIS A 93 16.89 0.99 18.11
CA HIS A 93 16.29 0.34 19.28
C HIS A 93 15.12 1.17 19.85
N ALA A 94 15.26 2.50 19.90
CA ALA A 94 14.20 3.39 20.34
C ALA A 94 13.00 3.40 19.38
N HIS A 95 13.24 3.37 18.07
CA HIS A 95 12.24 3.23 17.03
C HIS A 95 11.41 1.95 17.25
N ASP A 96 12.09 0.81 17.29
CA ASP A 96 11.46 -0.50 17.42
C ASP A 96 10.66 -0.61 18.73
N THR A 97 11.22 -0.12 19.83
CA THR A 97 10.53 -0.11 21.12
C THR A 97 9.25 0.73 21.08
N GLN A 98 9.29 1.92 20.47
CA GLN A 98 8.14 2.81 20.36
C GLN A 98 7.03 2.18 19.50
N THR A 99 7.40 1.58 18.37
CA THR A 99 6.45 0.88 17.49
C THR A 99 5.87 -0.37 18.18
N GLN A 100 6.69 -1.17 18.85
CA GLN A 100 6.27 -2.38 19.56
C GLN A 100 5.23 -2.13 20.66
N VAL A 101 5.22 -0.95 21.29
CA VAL A 101 4.19 -0.60 22.27
C VAL A 101 2.80 -0.60 21.62
N LEU A 102 2.67 -0.01 20.43
CA LEU A 102 1.40 0.02 19.70
C LEU A 102 1.08 -1.34 19.08
N GLU A 103 2.08 -2.04 18.56
CA GLU A 103 1.91 -3.42 18.06
C GLU A 103 1.35 -4.33 19.16
N GLY A 104 1.95 -4.31 20.36
CA GLY A 104 1.47 -5.09 21.50
C GLY A 104 0.03 -4.72 21.89
N LEU A 105 -0.28 -3.42 21.96
CA LEU A 105 -1.62 -2.93 22.27
C LEU A 105 -2.67 -3.46 21.28
N PHE A 106 -2.43 -3.31 19.97
CA PHE A 106 -3.39 -3.70 18.94
C PHE A 106 -3.42 -5.21 18.69
N GLN A 107 -2.32 -5.92 18.96
CA GLN A 107 -2.30 -7.37 19.01
C GLN A 107 -3.20 -7.90 20.13
N GLU A 108 -3.15 -7.31 21.33
CA GLU A 108 -3.98 -7.74 22.46
C GLU A 108 -5.46 -7.40 22.27
N THR A 109 -5.74 -6.14 21.88
CA THR A 109 -7.09 -5.56 21.83
C THR A 109 -7.84 -5.84 20.53
N ALA A 110 -7.17 -5.83 19.38
CA ALA A 110 -7.78 -5.96 18.06
C ALA A 110 -7.32 -7.22 17.29
N LYS A 111 -6.41 -8.03 17.85
CA LYS A 111 -5.82 -9.22 17.19
C LYS A 111 -5.06 -8.89 15.89
N LEU A 112 -4.62 -7.64 15.76
CA LEU A 112 -3.84 -7.19 14.61
C LEU A 112 -2.39 -7.66 14.74
N SER A 113 -1.79 -8.18 13.66
CA SER A 113 -0.37 -8.55 13.67
C SER A 113 0.53 -7.32 13.73
N SER A 114 1.74 -7.49 14.28
CA SER A 114 2.77 -6.43 14.29
C SER A 114 3.03 -5.86 12.89
N GLU A 115 3.21 -6.73 11.90
CA GLU A 115 3.48 -6.35 10.50
C GLU A 115 2.43 -5.43 9.88
N LEU A 116 1.16 -5.56 10.28
CA LEU A 116 0.04 -4.75 9.76
C LEU A 116 -0.15 -3.45 10.55
N THR A 117 0.36 -3.37 11.77
CA THR A 117 0.00 -2.31 12.73
C THR A 117 0.28 -0.92 12.18
N VAL A 118 1.49 -0.69 11.67
CA VAL A 118 1.88 0.61 11.11
C VAL A 118 0.98 1.00 9.92
N ALA A 119 0.78 0.08 8.98
CA ALA A 119 -0.04 0.36 7.80
C ALA A 119 -1.51 0.68 8.17
N VAL A 120 -2.08 0.00 9.17
CA VAL A 120 -3.44 0.28 9.67
C VAL A 120 -3.53 1.62 10.40
N ILE A 121 -2.51 1.97 11.20
CA ILE A 121 -2.42 3.28 11.86
C ILE A 121 -2.43 4.40 10.81
N HIS A 122 -1.62 4.27 9.76
CA HIS A 122 -1.59 5.22 8.65
C HIS A 122 -2.91 5.27 7.89
N TRP A 123 -3.54 4.11 7.64
CA TRP A 123 -4.85 4.07 6.99
C TRP A 123 -5.93 4.83 7.78
N ALA A 124 -5.88 4.75 9.11
CA ALA A 124 -6.76 5.48 10.01
C ALA A 124 -6.45 7.00 10.08
N GLY A 125 -5.47 7.51 9.32
CA GLY A 125 -5.07 8.91 9.34
C GLY A 125 -4.36 9.31 10.64
N ALA A 126 -3.61 8.39 11.22
CA ALA A 126 -2.74 8.63 12.38
C ALA A 126 -1.32 8.16 12.06
N SER A 127 -0.40 8.45 12.98
CA SER A 127 0.97 7.93 12.97
C SER A 127 1.34 7.35 14.32
N VAL A 128 2.38 6.51 14.36
CA VAL A 128 2.94 5.97 15.60
C VAL A 128 3.29 7.12 16.56
N TYR A 129 3.93 8.16 16.02
CA TYR A 129 4.24 9.37 16.79
C TYR A 129 3.00 10.03 17.40
N SER A 130 1.97 10.31 16.60
CA SER A 130 0.77 11.03 17.08
C SER A 130 0.02 10.27 18.18
N LEU A 131 -0.06 8.94 18.07
CA LEU A 131 -0.69 8.08 19.07
C LEU A 131 0.09 8.07 20.38
N LEU A 132 1.41 7.92 20.29
CA LEU A 132 2.28 7.95 21.47
C LEU A 132 2.29 9.34 22.13
N LEU A 133 2.26 10.40 21.33
CA LEU A 133 2.24 11.78 21.83
C LEU A 133 1.01 12.05 22.70
N GLU A 134 -0.17 11.62 22.23
CA GLU A 134 -1.43 11.70 22.96
C GLU A 134 -1.45 10.76 24.18
N ALA A 135 -0.86 9.57 24.07
CA ALA A 135 -0.79 8.60 25.18
C ALA A 135 0.17 9.01 26.31
N LEU A 136 1.09 9.94 26.04
CA LEU A 136 2.03 10.46 27.04
C LEU A 136 1.43 11.55 27.94
N ASP A 137 0.25 12.08 27.61
CA ASP A 137 -0.45 13.01 28.48
C ASP A 137 -1.07 12.28 29.69
N GLN A 138 -1.15 12.97 30.83
CA GLN A 138 -1.56 12.36 32.11
C GLN A 138 -3.04 11.96 32.16
N GLU A 139 -3.86 12.57 31.32
CA GLU A 139 -5.29 12.32 31.22
C GLU A 139 -5.61 11.72 29.86
N VAL A 140 -6.56 10.78 29.82
CA VAL A 140 -7.04 10.21 28.57
C VAL A 140 -7.76 11.29 27.77
N THR A 141 -7.15 11.74 26.68
CA THR A 141 -7.75 12.76 25.81
C THR A 141 -8.87 12.14 24.95
N PRO A 142 -9.93 12.90 24.61
CA PRO A 142 -10.91 12.47 23.62
C PRO A 142 -10.28 12.15 22.25
N ALA A 143 -9.15 12.79 21.93
CA ALA A 143 -8.38 12.54 20.72
C ALA A 143 -7.77 11.13 20.72
N LEU A 144 -7.16 10.71 21.83
CA LEU A 144 -6.63 9.35 21.99
C LEU A 144 -7.70 8.28 21.82
N ILE A 145 -8.88 8.48 22.44
CA ILE A 145 -10.01 7.54 22.30
C ILE A 145 -10.45 7.45 20.84
N ARG A 146 -10.56 8.59 20.15
CA ARG A 146 -10.95 8.63 18.74
C ARG A 146 -9.94 7.92 17.84
N TYR A 147 -8.65 8.14 18.07
CA TYR A 147 -7.61 7.43 17.32
C TYR A 147 -7.67 5.93 17.57
N PHE A 148 -7.77 5.50 18.83
CA PHE A 148 -7.88 4.10 19.18
C PHE A 148 -9.08 3.43 18.50
N GLN A 149 -10.29 4.01 18.64
CA GLN A 149 -11.51 3.49 18.01
C GLN A 149 -11.36 3.35 16.51
N ARG A 150 -10.80 4.37 15.85
CA ARG A 150 -10.63 4.36 14.41
C ARG A 150 -9.62 3.30 13.96
N VAL A 151 -8.46 3.20 14.62
CA VAL A 151 -7.47 2.17 14.31
C VAL A 151 -8.07 0.78 14.54
N SER A 152 -8.84 0.57 15.62
CA SER A 152 -9.53 -0.70 15.87
C SER A 152 -10.55 -1.05 14.78
N GLN A 153 -11.33 -0.08 14.28
CA GLN A 153 -12.26 -0.30 13.16
C GLN A 153 -11.51 -0.70 11.88
N HIS A 154 -10.41 0.00 11.56
CA HIS A 154 -9.61 -0.32 10.38
C HIS A 154 -8.94 -1.69 10.53
N ALA A 155 -8.49 -2.05 11.73
CA ALA A 155 -7.95 -3.38 12.03
C ALA A 155 -9.01 -4.48 11.80
N GLU A 156 -10.24 -4.27 12.27
CA GLU A 156 -11.34 -5.22 12.04
C GLU A 156 -11.60 -5.43 10.55
N ILE A 157 -11.56 -4.36 9.76
CA ILE A 157 -11.72 -4.43 8.30
C ILE A 157 -10.60 -5.25 7.67
N VAL A 158 -9.33 -4.94 7.97
CA VAL A 158 -8.16 -5.66 7.43
C VAL A 158 -8.23 -7.14 7.77
N LEU A 159 -8.57 -7.49 9.01
CA LEU A 159 -8.67 -8.88 9.46
C LEU A 159 -9.83 -9.61 8.79
N THR A 160 -11.01 -8.98 8.72
CA THR A 160 -12.21 -9.56 8.08
C THR A 160 -11.98 -9.80 6.59
N LEU A 161 -11.36 -8.84 5.91
CA LEU A 161 -11.01 -8.95 4.50
C LEU A 161 -9.72 -9.75 4.27
N ARG A 162 -9.03 -10.21 5.32
CA ARG A 162 -7.79 -11.01 5.24
C ARG A 162 -6.74 -10.35 4.35
N LEU A 163 -6.56 -9.03 4.47
CA LEU A 163 -5.57 -8.29 3.68
C LEU A 163 -4.17 -8.48 4.27
N SER A 164 -3.17 -8.66 3.42
CA SER A 164 -1.77 -8.65 3.84
C SER A 164 -1.23 -7.23 3.99
N ASN A 165 -0.08 -7.09 4.68
CA ASN A 165 0.61 -5.81 4.80
C ASN A 165 1.04 -5.26 3.43
N SER A 166 1.54 -6.13 2.54
CA SER A 166 1.95 -5.75 1.18
C SER A 166 0.78 -5.23 0.37
N ALA A 167 -0.36 -5.91 0.39
CA ALA A 167 -1.56 -5.48 -0.32
C ALA A 167 -2.11 -4.15 0.22
N LEU A 168 -2.19 -4.02 1.54
CA LEU A 168 -2.64 -2.80 2.19
C LEU A 168 -1.74 -1.61 1.85
N ARG A 169 -0.42 -1.73 2.03
CA ARG A 169 0.55 -0.68 1.69
C ARG A 169 0.46 -0.29 0.22
N LEU A 170 0.32 -1.25 -0.69
CA LEU A 170 0.21 -0.98 -2.12
C LEU A 170 -0.97 -0.04 -2.43
N PHE A 171 -2.16 -0.35 -1.89
CA PHE A 171 -3.36 0.43 -2.15
C PHE A 171 -3.45 1.74 -1.37
N LEU A 172 -2.78 1.84 -0.22
CA LEU A 172 -2.64 3.10 0.52
C LEU A 172 -1.74 4.09 -0.22
N LEU A 173 -0.62 3.59 -0.75
CA LEU A 173 0.36 4.42 -1.49
C LEU A 173 -0.10 4.76 -2.90
N ASN A 174 -0.95 3.91 -3.48
CA ASN A 174 -1.50 4.11 -4.81
C ASN A 174 -3.03 4.00 -4.77
N PRO A 175 -3.75 5.02 -4.25
CA PRO A 175 -5.21 4.99 -4.14
C PRO A 175 -5.91 4.73 -5.48
N THR A 176 -5.34 5.28 -6.55
CA THR A 176 -5.85 5.12 -7.92
C THR A 176 -5.78 3.67 -8.41
N TRP A 177 -4.89 2.86 -7.84
CA TRP A 177 -4.77 1.43 -8.17
C TRP A 177 -5.85 0.61 -7.49
N LEU A 178 -6.45 1.08 -6.39
CA LEU A 178 -7.69 0.51 -5.89
C LEU A 178 -8.86 0.91 -6.81
N GLY A 179 -8.88 2.19 -7.21
CA GLY A 179 -9.94 2.80 -8.02
C GLY A 179 -10.52 4.06 -7.38
N VAL A 180 -9.73 4.72 -6.53
CA VAL A 180 -10.10 5.94 -5.82
C VAL A 180 -9.09 7.03 -6.18
N ASP A 181 -9.52 8.27 -6.40
CA ASP A 181 -8.59 9.35 -6.74
C ASP A 181 -7.60 9.65 -5.60
N GLN A 182 -8.11 9.75 -4.37
CA GLN A 182 -7.34 10.00 -3.14
C GLN A 182 -8.11 9.52 -1.90
N TYR A 183 -7.40 9.11 -0.84
CA TYR A 183 -8.03 8.93 0.46
C TYR A 183 -8.26 10.29 1.13
N PRO A 184 -9.34 10.46 1.91
CA PRO A 184 -9.56 11.69 2.64
C PRO A 184 -8.45 11.90 3.69
N GLU A 185 -7.79 13.05 3.63
CA GLU A 185 -6.73 13.43 4.59
C GLU A 185 -7.22 13.46 6.05
N SER A 186 -8.53 13.57 6.26
CA SER A 186 -9.17 13.62 7.58
C SER A 186 -9.17 12.28 8.34
N GLY A 187 -8.64 11.20 7.74
CA GLY A 187 -8.72 9.86 8.29
C GLY A 187 -10.18 9.41 8.44
N SER A 188 -11.02 9.76 7.47
CA SER A 188 -12.42 9.34 7.48
C SER A 188 -12.53 7.82 7.34
N GLU A 189 -13.65 7.27 7.81
CA GLU A 189 -13.97 5.87 7.57
C GLU A 189 -13.95 5.55 6.06
N PRO A 190 -13.52 4.33 5.69
CA PRO A 190 -13.50 3.92 4.30
C PRO A 190 -14.93 3.86 3.75
N THR A 191 -15.10 4.37 2.53
CA THR A 191 -16.39 4.33 1.83
C THR A 191 -16.78 2.90 1.47
N LEU A 192 -18.07 2.65 1.26
CA LEU A 192 -18.56 1.34 0.82
C LEU A 192 -17.91 0.89 -0.50
N ALA A 193 -17.60 1.82 -1.40
CA ALA A 193 -16.90 1.53 -2.66
C ALA A 193 -15.47 1.01 -2.40
N GLN A 194 -14.73 1.64 -1.47
CA GLN A 194 -13.40 1.17 -1.06
C GLN A 194 -13.46 -0.22 -0.44
N LEU A 195 -14.40 -0.43 0.49
CA LEU A 195 -14.59 -1.74 1.13
C LEU A 195 -14.94 -2.83 0.12
N TYR A 196 -15.84 -2.53 -0.82
CA TYR A 196 -16.18 -3.45 -1.91
C TYR A 196 -14.94 -3.81 -2.73
N LEU A 197 -14.11 -2.84 -3.13
CA LEU A 197 -12.94 -3.11 -3.98
C LEU A 197 -11.85 -3.89 -3.24
N LEU A 198 -11.61 -3.59 -1.96
CA LEU A 198 -10.71 -4.37 -1.11
C LEU A 198 -11.21 -5.81 -0.91
N GLU A 199 -12.52 -5.98 -0.75
CA GLU A 199 -13.14 -7.30 -0.67
C GLU A 199 -13.03 -8.04 -2.02
N ARG A 200 -13.26 -7.37 -3.16
CA ARG A 200 -13.10 -7.98 -4.50
C ARG A 200 -11.66 -8.42 -4.75
N PHE A 201 -10.68 -7.63 -4.29
CA PHE A 201 -9.27 -8.00 -4.31
C PHE A 201 -9.02 -9.24 -3.45
N SER A 202 -9.47 -9.22 -2.19
CA SER A 202 -9.30 -10.34 -1.27
C SER A 202 -9.93 -11.62 -1.82
N HIS A 203 -11.16 -11.52 -2.29
CA HIS A 203 -11.86 -12.64 -2.91
C HIS A 203 -11.09 -13.17 -4.13
N TRP A 204 -10.54 -12.28 -4.97
CA TRP A 204 -9.71 -12.69 -6.09
C TRP A 204 -8.50 -13.49 -5.62
N PHE A 205 -7.69 -12.90 -4.73
CA PHE A 205 -6.46 -13.49 -4.25
C PHE A 205 -6.71 -14.87 -3.63
N HIS A 206 -7.73 -14.99 -2.79
CA HIS A 206 -8.07 -16.25 -2.12
C HIS A 206 -8.76 -17.30 -3.01
N SER A 207 -9.26 -16.90 -4.19
CA SER A 207 -9.92 -17.80 -5.15
C SER A 207 -8.99 -18.38 -6.22
N GLN A 208 -7.76 -17.85 -6.34
CA GLN A 208 -6.80 -18.25 -7.36
C GLN A 208 -5.64 -19.07 -6.78
N ARG A 209 -4.83 -19.66 -7.68
CA ARG A 209 -3.63 -20.44 -7.32
C ARG A 209 -2.33 -19.63 -7.33
N GLN A 210 -2.34 -18.44 -7.93
CA GLN A 210 -1.16 -17.60 -8.08
C GLN A 210 -0.79 -16.93 -6.75
N SER A 211 0.51 -16.64 -6.55
CA SER A 211 0.99 -15.97 -5.34
C SER A 211 0.49 -14.53 -5.25
N GLU A 212 0.45 -13.99 -4.03
CA GLU A 212 0.07 -12.59 -3.79
C GLU A 212 1.02 -11.64 -4.54
N ASP A 213 2.33 -11.90 -4.49
CA ASP A 213 3.34 -11.10 -5.20
C ASP A 213 3.08 -11.04 -6.71
N THR A 214 2.60 -12.12 -7.32
CA THR A 214 2.26 -12.12 -8.75
C THR A 214 1.06 -11.23 -9.03
N LEU A 215 0.09 -11.21 -8.13
CA LEU A 215 -1.11 -10.37 -8.26
C LEU A 215 -0.80 -8.90 -7.95
N LEU A 216 0.01 -8.61 -6.94
CA LEU A 216 0.44 -7.24 -6.61
C LEU A 216 1.35 -6.67 -7.70
N SER A 217 2.28 -7.46 -8.24
CA SER A 217 3.17 -7.04 -9.33
C SER A 217 2.43 -6.71 -10.62
N TYR A 218 1.25 -7.29 -10.86
CA TYR A 218 0.39 -6.89 -11.98
C TYR A 218 0.05 -5.41 -11.96
N PHE A 219 -0.28 -4.83 -10.80
CA PHE A 219 -0.62 -3.41 -10.73
C PHE A 219 0.58 -2.53 -11.10
N SER A 220 1.80 -2.93 -10.76
CA SER A 220 3.03 -2.25 -11.20
C SER A 220 3.27 -2.38 -12.71
N VAL A 221 2.90 -3.51 -13.32
CA VAL A 221 2.96 -3.71 -14.78
C VAL A 221 1.90 -2.87 -15.50
N ALA A 222 0.69 -2.81 -14.96
CA ALA A 222 -0.42 -2.02 -15.51
C ALA A 222 -0.22 -0.51 -15.34
N ASN A 223 0.58 -0.08 -14.36
CA ASN A 223 0.88 1.32 -14.08
C ASN A 223 2.38 1.62 -14.24
N PRO A 224 2.93 1.55 -15.47
CA PRO A 224 4.33 1.81 -15.69
C PRO A 224 4.65 3.31 -15.55
N ILE A 225 5.87 3.59 -15.11
CA ILE A 225 6.41 4.96 -15.00
C ILE A 225 6.33 5.73 -16.34
N GLU A 226 6.18 7.06 -16.26
CA GLU A 226 5.99 7.95 -17.42
C GLU A 226 6.97 7.74 -18.59
N PRO A 227 8.28 7.46 -18.38
CA PRO A 227 9.21 7.19 -19.47
C PRO A 227 8.76 6.05 -20.41
N LYS A 228 8.08 5.04 -19.87
CA LYS A 228 7.53 3.91 -20.62
C LYS A 228 6.20 4.24 -21.33
N LEU A 229 5.70 5.46 -21.19
CA LEU A 229 4.45 5.93 -21.79
C LEU A 229 4.66 7.14 -22.72
N LYS A 230 5.91 7.51 -23.00
CA LYS A 230 6.26 8.73 -23.74
C LYS A 230 5.71 8.78 -25.17
N ASN A 231 5.70 7.66 -25.88
CA ASN A 231 5.26 7.61 -27.27
C ASN A 231 4.21 6.50 -27.49
N LYS A 232 3.56 6.53 -28.66
CA LYS A 232 2.48 5.60 -29.00
C LYS A 232 2.94 4.14 -28.99
N ALA A 233 4.15 3.85 -29.47
CA ALA A 233 4.69 2.49 -29.52
C ALA A 233 4.94 1.92 -28.11
N LEU A 234 5.52 2.72 -27.21
CA LEU A 234 5.77 2.32 -25.83
C LEU A 234 4.45 2.13 -25.05
N ARG A 235 3.45 2.99 -25.29
CA ARG A 235 2.10 2.78 -24.72
C ARG A 235 1.47 1.49 -25.20
N GLN A 236 1.64 1.15 -26.48
CA GLN A 236 1.14 -0.10 -27.03
C GLN A 236 1.82 -1.31 -26.38
N ILE A 237 3.15 -1.29 -26.25
CA ILE A 237 3.91 -2.34 -25.56
C ILE A 237 3.45 -2.48 -24.10
N ALA A 238 3.23 -1.36 -23.40
CA ALA A 238 2.71 -1.38 -22.04
C ALA A 238 1.31 -2.00 -21.95
N THR A 239 0.42 -1.67 -22.90
CA THR A 239 -0.91 -2.27 -23.01
C THR A 239 -0.83 -3.78 -23.25
N GLU A 240 -0.03 -4.22 -24.23
CA GLU A 240 0.15 -5.65 -24.54
C GLU A 240 0.73 -6.41 -23.35
N THR A 241 1.76 -5.86 -22.70
CA THR A 241 2.36 -6.45 -21.50
C THR A 241 1.35 -6.59 -20.36
N ALA A 242 0.52 -5.57 -20.13
CA ALA A 242 -0.51 -5.60 -19.10
C ALA A 242 -1.64 -6.60 -19.44
N ASN A 243 -2.09 -6.64 -20.71
CA ASN A 243 -3.11 -7.59 -21.15
C ASN A 243 -2.61 -9.03 -21.02
N SER A 244 -1.39 -9.31 -21.46
CA SER A 244 -0.77 -10.64 -21.32
C SER A 244 -0.61 -11.04 -19.86
N ALA A 245 -0.18 -10.12 -18.98
CA ALA A 245 -0.08 -10.38 -17.55
C ALA A 245 -1.45 -10.70 -16.93
N LEU A 246 -2.49 -9.95 -17.27
CA LEU A 246 -3.86 -10.19 -16.79
C LEU A 246 -4.44 -11.50 -17.33
N ALA A 247 -4.22 -11.80 -18.61
CA ALA A 247 -4.65 -13.03 -19.26
C ALA A 247 -4.12 -14.27 -18.53
N ARG A 248 -2.84 -14.26 -18.13
CA ARG A 248 -2.24 -15.33 -17.33
C ARG A 248 -2.85 -15.44 -15.93
N LEU A 249 -3.11 -14.31 -15.26
CA LEU A 249 -3.71 -14.30 -13.92
C LEU A 249 -5.16 -14.80 -13.93
N LEU A 250 -5.91 -14.48 -14.98
CA LEU A 250 -7.31 -14.88 -15.14
C LEU A 250 -7.48 -16.22 -15.85
N GLU A 251 -6.39 -16.84 -16.31
CA GLU A 251 -6.40 -18.05 -17.14
C GLU A 251 -7.38 -17.93 -18.33
N TRP A 252 -7.33 -16.77 -19.01
CA TRP A 252 -8.26 -16.40 -20.08
C TRP A 252 -7.51 -15.89 -21.31
N PRO A 253 -8.02 -16.05 -22.55
CA PRO A 253 -7.32 -15.61 -23.76
C PRO A 253 -7.00 -14.11 -23.75
N GLU A 254 -5.78 -13.76 -24.17
CA GLU A 254 -5.32 -12.37 -24.21
C GLU A 254 -6.15 -11.53 -25.19
N GLU A 255 -6.65 -12.14 -26.27
CA GLU A 255 -7.49 -11.48 -27.26
C GLU A 255 -8.82 -11.02 -26.66
N GLU A 256 -9.42 -11.83 -25.78
CA GLU A 256 -10.65 -11.48 -25.07
C GLU A 256 -10.41 -10.35 -24.07
N ILE A 257 -9.28 -10.39 -23.36
CA ILE A 257 -8.84 -9.30 -22.48
C ILE A 257 -8.65 -8.01 -23.28
N ALA A 258 -7.97 -8.06 -24.42
CA ALA A 258 -7.69 -6.90 -25.26
C ALA A 258 -8.97 -6.24 -25.79
N VAL A 259 -9.99 -7.04 -26.14
CA VAL A 259 -11.33 -6.54 -26.54
C VAL A 259 -11.99 -5.75 -25.41
N LEU A 260 -11.85 -6.18 -24.15
CA LEU A 260 -12.38 -5.45 -23.02
C LEU A 260 -11.54 -4.22 -22.68
N THR A 261 -10.21 -4.37 -22.62
CA THR A 261 -9.34 -3.29 -22.14
C THR A 261 -9.25 -2.13 -23.10
N VAL A 262 -9.49 -2.33 -24.41
CA VAL A 262 -9.52 -1.22 -25.38
C VAL A 262 -10.60 -0.16 -25.09
N THR A 263 -11.65 -0.53 -24.33
CA THR A 263 -12.71 0.40 -23.92
C THR A 263 -12.33 1.23 -22.69
N LEU A 264 -11.27 0.85 -21.98
CA LEU A 264 -10.79 1.55 -20.79
C LEU A 264 -9.95 2.78 -21.17
N PRO A 265 -9.92 3.83 -20.32
CA PRO A 265 -9.21 5.09 -20.64
C PRO A 265 -7.73 4.90 -20.99
N ALA A 266 -7.02 4.04 -20.24
CA ALA A 266 -5.61 3.74 -20.46
C ALA A 266 -5.36 2.57 -21.43
N LYS A 267 -6.45 2.01 -21.99
CA LYS A 267 -6.46 0.78 -22.80
C LYS A 267 -5.92 -0.46 -22.06
N ARG A 268 -5.91 -0.43 -20.73
CA ARG A 268 -5.44 -1.48 -19.82
C ARG A 268 -6.13 -1.31 -18.48
N ALA A 269 -6.29 -2.38 -17.71
CA ALA A 269 -6.89 -2.34 -16.39
C ALA A 269 -5.84 -1.89 -15.34
N CYS A 270 -5.79 -0.59 -15.10
CA CYS A 270 -4.87 0.07 -14.15
C CYS A 270 -5.30 -0.05 -12.68
N SER A 271 -6.57 -0.36 -12.41
CA SER A 271 -7.11 -0.36 -11.05
C SER A 271 -7.90 -1.63 -10.72
N MET A 272 -8.07 -1.92 -9.43
CA MET A 272 -8.86 -3.05 -8.96
C MET A 272 -10.31 -2.93 -9.41
N ALA A 273 -10.87 -1.72 -9.51
CA ALA A 273 -12.19 -1.49 -10.09
C ALA A 273 -12.28 -1.95 -11.56
N GLN A 274 -11.24 -1.67 -12.36
CA GLN A 274 -11.18 -2.10 -13.76
C GLN A 274 -10.92 -3.60 -13.88
N VAL A 275 -10.08 -4.17 -13.02
CA VAL A 275 -9.85 -5.61 -12.96
C VAL A 275 -11.12 -6.35 -12.55
N ASP A 276 -11.85 -5.87 -11.55
CA ASP A 276 -13.15 -6.43 -11.14
C ASP A 276 -14.15 -6.43 -12.29
N TRP A 277 -14.21 -5.34 -13.06
CA TRP A 277 -15.05 -5.27 -14.26
C TRP A 277 -14.66 -6.34 -15.29
N VAL A 278 -13.37 -6.47 -15.62
CA VAL A 278 -12.88 -7.53 -16.53
C VAL A 278 -13.25 -8.92 -16.03
N ARG A 279 -13.08 -9.19 -14.73
CA ARG A 279 -13.44 -10.47 -14.10
C ARG A 279 -14.94 -10.76 -14.19
N ARG A 280 -15.80 -9.75 -14.00
CA ARG A 280 -17.25 -9.90 -14.19
C ARG A 280 -17.61 -10.16 -15.65
N CYS A 281 -16.95 -9.51 -16.60
CA CYS A 281 -17.11 -9.82 -18.02
C CYS A 281 -16.70 -11.27 -18.33
N GLN A 282 -15.54 -11.72 -17.83
CA GLN A 282 -15.09 -13.11 -17.99
C GLN A 282 -16.13 -14.10 -17.44
N ALA A 283 -16.61 -13.90 -16.21
CA ALA A 283 -17.62 -14.77 -15.61
C ALA A 283 -18.92 -14.79 -16.44
N THR A 284 -19.31 -13.65 -17.01
CA THR A 284 -20.50 -13.56 -17.88
C THR A 284 -20.29 -14.25 -19.22
N CYS A 285 -19.11 -14.13 -19.83
CA CYS A 285 -18.72 -14.89 -21.02
C CYS A 285 -18.80 -16.40 -20.74
N GLN A 286 -18.27 -16.86 -19.61
CA GLN A 286 -18.33 -18.26 -19.21
C GLN A 286 -19.76 -18.76 -18.98
N ALA A 287 -20.63 -17.93 -18.37
CA ALA A 287 -22.01 -18.29 -18.10
C ALA A 287 -22.90 -18.29 -19.35
N SER A 288 -22.63 -17.41 -20.32
CA SER A 288 -23.43 -17.26 -21.55
C SER A 288 -22.88 -18.01 -22.77
N GLY A 289 -21.62 -18.42 -22.72
CA GLY A 289 -20.88 -18.96 -23.87
C GLY A 289 -20.43 -17.89 -24.89
N LEU A 290 -20.78 -16.62 -24.69
CA LEU A 290 -20.38 -15.54 -25.59
C LEU A 290 -18.90 -15.19 -25.41
N SER A 291 -18.24 -14.77 -26.49
CA SER A 291 -16.96 -14.06 -26.41
C SER A 291 -17.17 -12.60 -25.94
N ALA A 292 -16.09 -11.93 -25.55
CA ALA A 292 -16.13 -10.59 -24.98
C ALA A 292 -16.75 -9.57 -25.95
N LYS A 293 -16.50 -9.70 -27.26
CA LYS A 293 -17.02 -8.75 -28.24
C LYS A 293 -18.56 -8.81 -28.36
N PRO A 294 -19.19 -9.97 -28.61
CA PRO A 294 -20.65 -10.11 -28.52
C PRO A 294 -21.23 -9.72 -27.17
N LEU A 295 -20.54 -10.01 -26.06
CA LEU A 295 -20.97 -9.57 -24.73
C LEU A 295 -21.04 -8.05 -24.64
N LEU A 296 -19.99 -7.33 -25.06
CA LEU A 296 -19.97 -5.87 -25.07
C LEU A 296 -21.06 -5.29 -25.97
N GLN A 297 -21.27 -5.89 -27.15
CA GLN A 297 -22.36 -5.51 -28.06
C GLN A 297 -23.72 -5.68 -27.39
N ALA A 298 -23.95 -6.81 -26.70
CA ALA A 298 -25.20 -7.06 -25.98
C ALA A 298 -25.44 -6.03 -24.87
N THR A 299 -24.41 -5.67 -24.10
CA THR A 299 -24.52 -4.66 -23.03
C THR A 299 -24.69 -3.23 -23.53
N GLY A 300 -24.38 -2.99 -24.80
CA GLY A 300 -24.54 -1.69 -25.45
C GLY A 300 -25.88 -1.52 -26.19
N LEU A 301 -26.75 -2.54 -26.19
CA LEU A 301 -28.08 -2.43 -26.77
C LEU A 301 -29.01 -1.62 -25.87
N ASP A 302 -29.75 -0.70 -26.48
CA ASP A 302 -30.75 0.15 -25.86
C ASP A 302 -32.00 0.30 -26.75
N ASP A 303 -32.96 1.11 -26.31
CA ASP A 303 -34.21 1.38 -27.04
C ASP A 303 -34.01 2.17 -28.34
N GLN A 304 -32.83 2.76 -28.55
CA GLN A 304 -32.47 3.50 -29.76
C GLN A 304 -31.61 2.69 -30.75
N SER A 305 -31.22 1.48 -30.36
CA SER A 305 -30.36 0.61 -31.16
C SER A 305 -31.06 0.10 -32.42
N ILE A 306 -30.38 0.20 -33.56
CA ILE A 306 -30.92 -0.24 -34.85
C ILE A 306 -31.12 -1.76 -34.91
N LEU A 307 -32.06 -2.22 -35.73
CA LEU A 307 -32.42 -3.63 -35.88
C LEU A 307 -31.21 -4.53 -36.18
N ASP A 308 -30.23 -4.06 -36.95
CA ASP A 308 -29.05 -4.85 -37.30
C ASP A 308 -28.14 -5.12 -36.09
N ALA A 309 -28.09 -4.21 -35.11
CA ALA A 309 -27.36 -4.44 -33.87
C ALA A 309 -28.02 -5.54 -33.03
N TRP A 310 -29.36 -5.52 -32.95
CA TRP A 310 -30.16 -6.57 -32.30
C TRP A 310 -29.98 -7.93 -32.98
N LYS A 311 -29.99 -7.97 -34.32
CA LYS A 311 -29.75 -9.21 -35.08
C LYS A 311 -28.36 -9.77 -34.82
N ALA A 312 -27.32 -8.93 -34.87
CA ALA A 312 -25.95 -9.39 -34.65
C ALA A 312 -25.75 -10.04 -33.26
N VAL A 313 -26.33 -9.47 -32.21
CA VAL A 313 -26.30 -10.06 -30.87
C VAL A 313 -27.15 -11.32 -30.80
N GLY A 314 -28.33 -11.32 -31.41
CA GLY A 314 -29.20 -12.50 -31.48
C GLY A 314 -28.53 -13.69 -32.18
N ASP A 315 -27.88 -13.46 -33.32
CA ASP A 315 -27.14 -14.48 -34.07
C ASP A 315 -25.97 -15.04 -33.24
N ALA A 316 -25.24 -14.17 -32.52
CA ALA A 316 -24.16 -14.58 -31.64
C ALA A 316 -24.65 -15.45 -30.47
N VAL A 317 -25.78 -15.11 -29.86
CA VAL A 317 -26.40 -15.92 -28.78
C VAL A 317 -26.93 -17.25 -29.31
N MET A 318 -27.52 -17.27 -30.51
CA MET A 318 -27.99 -18.53 -31.11
C MET A 318 -26.84 -19.47 -31.45
N ALA A 319 -25.68 -18.91 -31.85
CA ALA A 319 -24.47 -19.69 -32.15
C ALA A 319 -23.84 -20.35 -30.90
N THR A 320 -24.13 -19.87 -29.69
CA THR A 320 -23.61 -20.48 -28.45
C THR A 320 -24.54 -21.56 -27.87
N SER A 321 -25.75 -21.73 -28.42
CA SER A 321 -26.71 -22.72 -27.94
C SER A 321 -26.45 -24.11 -28.53
N PRO A 322 -26.44 -25.19 -27.71
CA PRO A 322 -26.17 -26.56 -28.17
C PRO A 322 -27.18 -27.11 -29.20
N ALA A 323 -28.31 -26.43 -29.43
CA ALA A 323 -29.24 -26.78 -30.50
C ALA A 323 -28.64 -26.58 -31.92
N ALA A 324 -27.63 -25.71 -32.07
CA ALA A 324 -26.98 -25.46 -33.36
C ALA A 324 -26.18 -26.66 -33.90
N ASP A 325 -25.67 -27.52 -33.02
CA ASP A 325 -24.93 -28.74 -33.42
C ASP A 325 -25.88 -29.88 -33.83
N SER A 326 -27.11 -29.92 -33.29
CA SER A 326 -28.10 -30.95 -33.63
C SER A 326 -28.70 -30.80 -35.04
N PHE A 327 -28.64 -29.60 -35.62
CA PHE A 327 -29.06 -29.34 -37.00
C PHE A 327 -27.96 -29.60 -38.03
N ARG A 328 -26.68 -29.68 -37.63
CA ARG A 328 -25.56 -29.93 -38.54
C ARG A 328 -25.14 -31.40 -38.64
N ALA A 329 -25.68 -32.28 -37.78
CA ALA A 329 -25.39 -33.71 -37.78
C ALA A 329 -26.39 -34.55 -38.61
N ASN A 330 -27.37 -33.93 -39.25
CA ASN A 330 -28.49 -34.61 -39.94
C ASN A 330 -28.66 -34.23 -41.43
N ASP A 331 -27.61 -33.70 -42.08
CA ASP A 331 -27.57 -33.52 -43.54
C ASP A 331 -26.55 -34.46 -44.21
#